data_AF-N4WZ12-F1
#
_entry.id   AF-N4WZ12-F1
#
_cell.length_a   1.000
_cell.length_b   1.000
_cell.length_c   1.000
_cell.angle_alpha   90.00
_cell.angle_beta   90.00
_cell.angle_gamma   90.00
#
_symmetry.space_group_name_H-M   'P 1'
#
loop_
_entity.id
_entity.type
_entity.pdbx_description
1 polymer ?
#
loop_
_entity_poly.entity_id
_entity_poly.type
_entity_poly.pdbx_seq_one_letter_code
_entity_poly.pdbx_strand_id
1 'polypeptide(L)'
;MPKTNHPRIAPTEWQNRKETIQKLYLSEDKSLMGEGGVIETMKGKGFFASKPQYEAQFMRWGFKKKLTRENWHTIGHIIKNRDKLGRVSHVYAYGTRLSSDKVKKETSR
;
A
#
# COMPACT_ATOMS: atom_id res chain seq x y z
N MET A 1 -26.51 -2.50 -16.73
CA MET A 1 -25.16 -3.11 -16.84
C MET A 1 -25.22 -4.53 -16.28
N PRO A 2 -24.70 -5.55 -16.97
CA PRO A 2 -24.70 -6.91 -16.44
C PRO A 2 -23.83 -6.98 -15.18
N LYS A 3 -24.34 -7.59 -14.11
CA LYS A 3 -23.56 -7.84 -12.89
C LYS A 3 -22.59 -8.97 -13.18
N THR A 4 -21.33 -8.64 -13.46
CA THR A 4 -20.27 -9.64 -13.59
C THR A 4 -20.03 -10.26 -12.21
N ASN A 5 -20.59 -11.45 -11.98
CA ASN A 5 -20.32 -12.22 -10.76
C ASN A 5 -18.88 -12.72 -10.82
N HIS A 6 -17.97 -12.02 -10.13
CA HIS A 6 -16.61 -12.50 -9.95
C HIS A 6 -16.63 -13.64 -8.91
N PRO A 7 -16.15 -14.84 -9.26
CA PRO A 7 -16.12 -15.97 -8.33
C PRO A 7 -15.33 -15.60 -7.07
N ARG A 8 -15.66 -16.24 -5.95
CA ARG A 8 -15.01 -15.99 -4.67
C ARG A 8 -13.59 -16.55 -4.70
N ILE A 9 -12.62 -15.68 -4.93
CA ILE A 9 -11.19 -16.01 -4.96
C ILE A 9 -10.74 -16.53 -3.58
N ALA A 10 -9.99 -17.63 -3.57
CA ALA A 10 -9.50 -18.24 -2.35
C ALA A 10 -8.48 -17.34 -1.63
N PRO A 11 -8.43 -17.31 -0.28
CA PRO A 11 -7.43 -16.51 0.45
C PRO A 11 -5.98 -16.84 0.07
N THR A 12 -5.69 -18.10 -0.25
CA THR A 12 -4.38 -18.57 -0.70
C THR A 12 -3.96 -17.92 -2.02
N GLU A 13 -4.90 -17.78 -2.96
CA GLU A 13 -4.64 -17.14 -4.24
C GLU A 13 -4.35 -15.64 -4.08
N TRP A 14 -5.08 -14.96 -3.19
CA TRP A 14 -4.77 -13.59 -2.80
C TRP A 14 -3.37 -13.47 -2.20
N GLN A 15 -2.98 -14.39 -1.32
CA GLN A 15 -1.68 -14.37 -0.68
C GLN A 15 -0.53 -14.57 -1.70
N ASN A 16 -0.70 -15.50 -2.65
CA ASN A 16 0.27 -15.73 -3.73
C ASN A 16 0.47 -14.50 -4.62
N ARG A 17 -0.55 -13.65 -4.76
CA ARG A 17 -0.51 -12.42 -5.55
C ARG A 17 -0.22 -11.18 -4.72
N LYS A 18 -0.16 -11.28 -3.40
CA LYS A 18 -0.06 -10.14 -2.46
C LYS A 18 1.15 -9.27 -2.76
N GLU A 19 2.33 -9.86 -2.92
CA GLU A 19 3.57 -9.09 -3.16
C GLU A 19 3.52 -8.30 -4.48
N THR A 20 2.97 -8.92 -5.53
CA THR A 20 2.79 -8.25 -6.82
C THR A 20 1.81 -7.08 -6.69
N ILE A 21 0.68 -7.31 -6.04
CA ILE A 21 -0.34 -6.28 -5.81
C ILE A 21 0.22 -5.15 -4.94
N GLN A 22 0.99 -5.49 -3.90
CA GLN A 22 1.66 -4.54 -3.01
C GLN A 22 2.63 -3.66 -3.78
N LYS A 23 3.49 -4.26 -4.62
CA LYS A 23 4.43 -3.54 -5.46
C LYS A 23 3.71 -2.57 -6.39
N LEU A 24 2.69 -3.04 -7.10
CA LEU A 24 1.91 -2.19 -8.03
C LEU A 24 1.23 -1.02 -7.30
N TYR A 25 0.59 -1.31 -6.16
CA TYR A 25 -0.23 -0.33 -5.47
C TYR A 25 0.56 0.67 -4.61
N LEU A 26 1.62 0.21 -3.94
CA LEU A 26 2.37 1.01 -2.96
C LEU A 26 3.74 1.48 -3.47
N SER A 27 4.44 0.66 -4.25
CA SER A 27 5.78 1.00 -4.74
C SER A 27 5.73 1.74 -6.08
N GLU A 28 4.88 1.29 -7.00
CA GLU A 28 4.67 1.93 -8.32
C GLU A 28 3.56 3.00 -8.30
N ASP A 29 2.95 3.23 -7.14
CA ASP A 29 1.84 4.18 -6.91
C ASP A 29 0.68 4.09 -7.92
N LYS A 30 0.45 2.92 -8.53
CA LYS A 30 -0.64 2.75 -9.50
C LYS A 30 -1.99 2.94 -8.84
N SER A 31 -2.94 3.52 -9.58
CA SER A 31 -4.33 3.61 -9.15
C SER A 31 -4.93 2.20 -9.04
N LEU A 32 -5.93 2.03 -8.18
CA LEU A 32 -6.63 0.75 -8.07
C LEU A 32 -7.41 0.45 -9.37
N MET A 33 -8.05 1.47 -9.94
CA MET A 33 -8.81 1.41 -11.20
C MET A 33 -8.22 2.34 -12.26
N GLY A 34 -8.68 2.16 -13.50
CA GLY A 34 -8.25 2.96 -14.66
C GLY A 34 -7.22 2.23 -15.50
N GLU A 35 -6.85 2.87 -16.62
CA GLU A 35 -5.84 2.38 -17.55
C GLU A 35 -4.47 2.25 -16.85
N GLY A 36 -3.87 1.07 -16.91
CA GLY A 36 -2.63 0.75 -16.20
C GLY A 36 -2.80 0.57 -14.68
N GLY A 37 -4.04 0.55 -14.17
CA GLY A 37 -4.34 0.34 -12.75
C GLY A 37 -4.02 -1.08 -12.29
N VAL A 38 -4.05 -1.29 -10.97
CA VAL A 38 -3.77 -2.60 -10.35
C VAL A 38 -4.73 -3.67 -10.87
N ILE A 39 -6.04 -3.37 -10.94
CA ILE A 39 -7.05 -4.33 -11.40
C ILE A 39 -6.78 -4.77 -12.84
N GLU A 40 -6.49 -3.83 -13.74
CA GLU A 40 -6.23 -4.14 -15.15
C GLU A 40 -4.92 -4.90 -15.33
N THR A 41 -3.86 -4.48 -14.63
CA THR A 41 -2.57 -5.18 -14.65
C THR A 41 -2.72 -6.63 -14.17
N MET A 42 -3.50 -6.84 -13.11
CA MET A 42 -3.76 -8.17 -12.57
C MET A 42 -4.69 -9.00 -13.45
N LYS A 43 -5.66 -8.36 -14.12
CA LYS A 43 -6.50 -8.99 -15.14
C LYS A 43 -5.66 -9.55 -16.29
N GLY A 44 -4.66 -8.80 -16.76
CA GLY A 44 -3.69 -9.27 -17.76
C GLY A 44 -2.83 -10.45 -17.29
N LYS A 45 -2.71 -10.65 -15.97
CA LYS A 45 -2.03 -11.81 -15.34
C LYS A 45 -3.00 -12.95 -15.00
N GLY A 46 -4.22 -12.92 -15.52
CA GLY A 46 -5.24 -13.94 -15.30
C GLY A 46 -5.94 -13.87 -13.93
N PHE A 47 -5.80 -12.77 -13.19
CA PHE A 47 -6.42 -12.61 -11.87
C PHE A 47 -7.61 -11.65 -11.94
N PHE A 48 -8.82 -12.22 -11.89
CA PHE A 48 -10.07 -11.50 -12.13
C PHE A 48 -10.84 -11.25 -10.82
N ALA A 49 -10.56 -10.13 -10.16
CA ALA A 49 -11.29 -9.70 -8.98
C ALA A 49 -11.96 -8.34 -9.20
N SER A 50 -13.11 -8.14 -8.55
CA SER A 50 -13.82 -6.86 -8.57
C SER A 50 -13.15 -5.83 -7.66
N LYS A 51 -13.39 -4.54 -7.92
CA LYS A 51 -12.89 -3.45 -7.07
C LYS A 51 -13.22 -3.64 -5.58
N PRO A 52 -14.48 -3.96 -5.18
CA PRO A 52 -14.79 -4.21 -3.77
C PRO A 52 -13.98 -5.35 -3.15
N GLN A 53 -13.66 -6.40 -3.91
CA GLN A 53 -12.80 -7.49 -3.42
C GLN A 53 -11.38 -7.01 -3.15
N TYR A 54 -10.80 -6.19 -4.03
CA TYR A 54 -9.51 -5.56 -3.80
C TYR A 54 -9.52 -4.64 -2.59
N GLU A 55 -10.52 -3.77 -2.46
CA GLU A 55 -10.63 -2.84 -1.33
C GLU A 55 -10.71 -3.60 0.00
N ALA A 56 -11.53 -4.66 0.06
CA ALA A 56 -11.61 -5.52 1.24
C ALA A 56 -10.25 -6.17 1.57
N GLN A 57 -9.50 -6.63 0.57
CA GLN A 57 -8.18 -7.21 0.80
C GLN A 57 -7.13 -6.18 1.19
N PHE A 58 -7.20 -4.97 0.64
CA PHE A 58 -6.30 -3.88 1.02
C PHE A 58 -6.55 -3.48 2.47
N MET A 59 -7.81 -3.45 2.91
CA MET A 59 -8.13 -3.24 4.32
C MET A 59 -7.56 -4.36 5.20
N ARG A 60 -7.72 -5.63 4.80
CA ARG A 60 -7.17 -6.79 5.55
C ARG A 60 -5.65 -6.79 5.62
N TRP A 61 -4.98 -6.39 4.55
CA TRP A 61 -3.51 -6.28 4.52
C TRP A 61 -2.99 -4.96 5.08
N GLY A 62 -3.87 -4.01 5.39
CA GLY A 62 -3.52 -2.67 5.82
C GLY A 62 -2.88 -1.80 4.72
N PHE A 63 -3.08 -2.12 3.44
CA PHE A 63 -2.54 -1.33 2.33
C PHE A 63 -3.23 0.02 2.25
N LYS A 64 -2.48 1.10 2.49
CA LYS A 64 -2.95 2.48 2.32
C LYS A 64 -1.90 3.27 1.55
N LYS A 65 -2.35 4.12 0.62
CA LYS A 65 -1.45 5.01 -0.15
C LYS A 65 -0.86 6.15 0.68
N LYS A 66 -1.56 6.56 1.74
CA LYS A 66 -1.22 7.73 2.53
C LYS A 66 -1.17 7.38 4.00
N LEU A 67 -0.16 7.91 4.67
CA LEU A 67 -0.14 8.01 6.13
C LEU A 67 -1.01 9.20 6.53
N THR A 68 -1.75 9.05 7.62
CA THR A 68 -2.52 10.15 8.21
C THR A 68 -1.58 11.15 8.87
N ARG A 69 -2.08 12.36 9.17
CA ARG A 69 -1.31 13.36 9.92
C ARG A 69 -0.86 12.84 11.28
N GLU A 70 -1.74 12.12 11.98
CA GLU A 70 -1.43 11.48 13.27
C GLU A 70 -0.29 10.47 13.15
N ASN A 71 -0.32 9.61 12.11
CA ASN A 71 0.77 8.67 11.86
C ASN A 71 2.10 9.41 11.64
N TRP A 72 2.09 10.51 10.88
CA TRP A 72 3.29 11.33 10.66
C TRP A 72 3.80 11.98 11.94
N HIS A 73 2.90 12.46 12.80
CA HIS A 73 3.26 13.02 14.10
C HIS A 73 3.97 11.99 14.98
N THR A 74 3.41 10.77 15.08
CA THR A 74 4.03 9.66 15.81
C THR A 74 5.40 9.29 15.22
N ILE A 75 5.51 9.18 13.90
CA ILE A 75 6.79 8.88 13.22
C ILE A 75 7.83 9.97 13.53
N GLY A 76 7.44 11.24 13.47
CA GLY A 76 8.32 12.37 13.78
C GLY A 76 8.87 12.31 15.22
N HIS A 77 8.03 12.02 16.20
CA HIS A 77 8.46 11.82 17.59
C HIS A 77 9.45 10.67 17.75
N ILE A 78 9.18 9.52 17.11
CA ILE A 78 10.08 8.35 17.15
C ILE A 78 11.44 8.69 16.54
N ILE A 79 11.46 9.36 15.37
CA ILE A 79 12.71 9.76 14.71
C ILE A 79 13.49 10.72 15.59
N LYS A 80 12.84 11.75 16.14
CA LYS A 80 13.48 12.75 17.01
C LYS A 80 14.11 12.09 18.25
N ASN A 81 13.42 11.13 18.86
CA ASN A 81 13.96 10.40 20.02
C ASN A 81 15.15 9.51 19.66
N ARG A 82 15.12 8.88 18.48
CA ARG A 82 16.23 8.04 17.99
C ARG A 82 17.44 8.86 17.57
N ASP A 83 17.22 10.03 16.97
CA ASP A 83 18.26 10.97 16.56
C ASP A 83 19.04 11.51 17.76
N LYS A 84 18.35 11.83 18.87
CA LYS A 84 18.99 12.17 20.16
C LYS A 84 19.92 11.07 20.70
N LEU A 85 19.70 9.82 20.30
CA LEU A 85 20.53 8.67 20.65
C LEU A 85 21.60 8.36 19.58
N GLY A 86 21.77 9.24 18.58
CA GLY A 86 22.72 9.07 17.48
C GLY A 86 22.32 7.98 16.47
N ARG A 87 21.05 7.57 16.41
CA ARG A 87 20.59 6.45 15.58
C ARG A 87 19.90 6.91 14.30
N VAL A 88 20.45 6.52 13.16
CA VAL A 88 19.81 6.69 11.86
C VAL A 88 18.54 5.83 11.78
N SER A 89 17.48 6.38 11.18
CA SER A 89 16.17 5.74 11.10
C SER A 89 15.73 5.60 9.64
N HIS A 90 15.33 4.39 9.26
CA HIS A 90 14.66 4.13 8.00
C HIS A 90 13.19 3.86 8.28
N VAL A 91 12.31 4.66 7.67
CA VAL A 91 10.86 4.51 7.86
C VAL A 91 10.31 3.62 6.77
N TYR A 92 9.62 2.56 7.20
CA TYR A 92 8.83 1.72 6.33
C TYR A 92 7.37 1.98 6.65
N ALA A 93 6.57 2.24 5.61
CA ALA A 93 5.12 2.36 5.74
C ALA A 93 4.48 1.40 4.74
N TYR A 94 3.57 0.57 5.26
CA TYR A 94 2.84 -0.41 4.45
C TYR A 94 3.75 -1.34 3.64
N GLY A 95 4.92 -1.69 4.21
CA GLY A 95 5.90 -2.57 3.57
C GLY A 95 6.75 -1.91 2.47
N THR A 96 6.62 -0.60 2.25
CA THR A 96 7.48 0.17 1.35
C THR A 96 8.39 1.09 2.16
N ARG A 97 9.69 1.11 1.82
CA ARG A 97 10.64 2.07 2.40
C ARG A 97 10.32 3.46 1.88
N LEU A 98 10.10 4.41 2.78
CA LEU A 98 9.90 5.81 2.42
C LEU A 98 11.26 6.48 2.15
N SER A 99 11.29 7.39 1.17
CA SER A 99 12.49 8.20 0.92
C SER A 99 12.76 9.13 2.10
N SER A 100 14.04 9.37 2.37
CA SER A 100 14.47 10.28 3.45
C SER A 100 13.90 11.67 3.29
N ASP A 101 13.80 12.19 2.07
CA ASP A 101 13.26 13.52 1.80
C ASP A 101 11.77 13.62 2.10
N LYS A 102 10.99 12.59 1.75
CA LYS A 102 9.57 12.52 2.08
C LYS A 102 9.36 12.46 3.58
N VAL A 103 10.15 11.65 4.28
CA VAL A 103 10.10 11.55 5.75
C VAL A 103 10.42 12.90 6.39
N LYS A 104 11.54 13.53 6.03
CA LYS A 104 11.94 14.85 6.56
C LYS A 104 10.87 15.92 6.31
N LYS A 105 10.30 15.97 5.10
CA LYS A 105 9.27 16.94 4.74
C LYS A 105 8.01 16.78 5.59
N GLU A 106 7.55 15.55 5.80
CA GLU A 106 6.28 15.28 6.48
C GLU A 106 6.41 15.32 8.01
N THR A 107 7.58 15.02 8.58
CA THR A 107 7.81 15.06 10.04
C THR A 107 8.15 16.45 10.58
N SER A 108 8.50 17.40 9.69
CA SER A 108 8.76 18.81 10.06
C SER A 108 7.52 19.70 10.02
N ARG A 109 6.35 19.13 9.75
CA ARG A 109 5.05 19.81 9.78
C ARG A 109 4.45 19.83 11.18
#